data_AF-A0A817VHD1-F1
#
_entry.id   AF-A0A817VHD1-F1
#
_cell.length_a   1.000
_cell.length_b   1.000
_cell.length_c   1.000
_cell.angle_alpha   90.00
_cell.angle_beta   90.00
_cell.angle_gamma   90.00
#
_symmetry.space_group_name_H-M   'P 1'
#
loop_
_entity.id
_entity.type
_entity.pdbx_description
1 polymer ?
#
loop_
_entity_poly.entity_id
_entity_poly.type
_entity_poly.pdbx_seq_one_letter_code
_entity_poly.pdbx_strand_id
1 'polypeptide(L)'
;MSGFNGAMDGLLGLAYQNLAVGHEAPVFYNMWAQCLIPFPVFSFYFNPNSTVVPGGELILGGVDTSKYSGSITYVHVTVQGYWQFLLDSVTVCGTSICSSNCNAIADTGITLILGPANQIAALNAALGAVYDPTTGFVSEIYASST
;
A
#
# COMPACT_ATOMS: atom_id res chain seq x y z
N MET A 1 15.79 0.76 -6.33
CA MET A 1 14.65 1.59 -6.75
C MET A 1 14.70 1.71 -8.26
N SER A 2 13.88 0.94 -8.97
CA SER A 2 13.79 0.94 -10.44
C SER A 2 12.33 1.12 -10.87
N GLY A 3 11.65 2.12 -10.29
CA GLY A 3 10.21 2.37 -10.46
C GLY A 3 9.85 3.72 -11.07
N PHE A 4 10.82 4.50 -11.54
CA PHE A 4 10.57 5.85 -12.07
C PHE A 4 11.14 5.97 -13.49
N ASN A 5 10.38 5.49 -14.48
CA ASN A 5 10.73 5.68 -15.90
C ASN A 5 10.39 7.11 -16.37
N GLY A 6 10.98 8.12 -15.73
CA GLY A 6 11.02 9.52 -16.22
C GLY A 6 9.69 10.30 -16.25
N ALA A 7 8.60 9.78 -15.69
CA ALA A 7 7.29 10.43 -15.72
C ALA A 7 6.98 11.35 -14.51
N MET A 8 7.84 11.35 -13.47
CA MET A 8 7.65 12.11 -12.24
C MET A 8 8.93 12.88 -11.90
N ASP A 9 8.81 14.15 -11.54
CA ASP A 9 9.94 15.01 -11.20
C ASP A 9 10.40 14.86 -9.74
N GLY A 10 9.56 14.28 -8.87
CA GLY A 10 9.86 14.18 -7.44
C GLY A 10 8.95 13.25 -6.66
N LEU A 11 9.25 13.12 -5.37
CA LEU A 11 8.53 12.27 -4.42
C LEU A 11 8.00 13.12 -3.27
N LEU A 12 6.71 12.98 -2.99
CA LEU A 12 6.06 13.62 -1.85
C LEU A 12 5.86 12.58 -0.72
N GLY A 13 6.70 12.64 0.31
CA GLY A 13 6.59 11.76 1.47
C GLY A 13 5.39 12.11 2.36
N LEU A 14 4.56 11.10 2.68
CA LEU A 14 3.39 11.22 3.56
C LEU A 14 3.48 10.31 4.81
N ALA A 15 4.67 9.77 5.09
CA ALA A 15 4.95 9.00 6.30
C ALA A 15 5.12 9.92 7.53
N TYR A 16 5.39 9.33 8.70
CA TYR A 16 5.60 10.10 9.93
C TYR A 16 6.94 10.85 9.93
N GLN A 17 7.00 11.96 10.68
CA GLN A 17 8.16 12.86 10.77
C GLN A 17 9.45 12.16 11.21
N ASN A 18 9.37 11.11 12.03
CA ASN A 18 10.54 10.37 12.47
C ASN A 18 11.25 9.60 11.34
N LEU A 19 10.57 9.37 10.21
CA LEU A 19 11.16 8.81 8.99
C LEU A 19 11.78 9.88 8.09
N ALA A 20 11.44 11.16 8.29
CA ALA A 20 11.99 12.25 7.50
C ALA A 20 13.49 12.43 7.81
N VAL A 21 14.29 12.61 6.76
CA VAL A 21 15.71 12.96 6.92
C VAL A 21 15.80 14.31 7.65
N GLY A 22 16.60 14.36 8.72
CA GLY A 22 16.71 15.54 9.57
C GLY A 22 15.51 15.79 10.49
N HIS A 23 14.53 14.87 10.54
CA HIS A 23 13.30 15.02 11.31
C HIS A 23 12.49 16.27 10.94
N GLU A 24 12.59 16.71 9.69
CA GLU A 24 11.84 17.86 9.19
C GLU A 24 10.34 17.56 9.14
N ALA A 25 9.51 18.59 9.41
CA ALA A 25 8.06 18.45 9.38
C ALA A 25 7.57 18.09 7.95
N PRO A 26 6.89 16.94 7.77
CA PRO A 26 6.34 16.58 6.46
C PRO A 26 5.30 17.59 5.96
N VAL A 27 5.07 17.64 4.64
CA VAL A 27 4.14 18.58 4.02
C VAL A 27 2.74 18.53 4.66
N PHE A 28 2.23 17.32 4.94
CA PHE A 28 0.92 17.13 5.55
C PHE A 28 0.84 17.70 6.98
N TYR A 29 1.94 17.63 7.75
CA TYR A 29 2.01 18.20 9.10
C TYR A 29 1.90 19.73 9.04
N ASN A 30 2.60 20.34 8.08
CA ASN A 30 2.54 21.78 7.86
C ASN A 30 1.14 22.24 7.43
N MET A 31 0.46 21.48 6.56
CA MET A 31 -0.92 21.78 6.15
C MET A 31 -1.88 21.77 7.33
N TRP A 32 -1.74 20.79 8.22
CA TRP A 32 -2.53 20.74 9.45
C TRP A 32 -2.21 21.89 10.40
N ALA A 33 -0.92 22.15 10.66
CA ALA A 33 -0.48 23.21 11.56
C ALA A 33 -0.91 24.62 11.09
N GLN A 34 -1.03 24.82 9.79
CA GLN A 34 -1.46 26.07 9.17
C GLN A 34 -2.99 26.15 8.96
N CYS A 35 -3.76 25.18 9.48
CA CYS A 35 -5.22 25.11 9.33
C CYS A 35 -5.70 25.13 7.86
N LEU A 36 -4.91 24.55 6.94
CA LEU A 36 -5.24 24.51 5.51
C LEU A 36 -6.13 23.32 5.13
N ILE A 37 -6.23 22.33 6.01
CA ILE A 37 -7.08 21.14 5.84
C ILE A 37 -8.05 21.03 7.03
N PRO A 38 -9.30 20.61 6.80
CA PRO A 38 -10.31 20.58 7.86
C PRO A 38 -10.11 19.42 8.86
N PHE A 39 -9.46 18.33 8.43
CA PHE A 39 -9.20 17.16 9.26
C PHE A 39 -7.77 16.64 9.03
N PRO A 40 -7.10 16.07 10.05
CA PRO A 40 -5.76 15.52 9.92
C PRO A 40 -5.77 14.10 9.32
N VAL A 41 -6.48 13.92 8.20
CA VAL A 41 -6.55 12.66 7.44
C VAL A 41 -6.27 12.90 5.96
N PHE A 42 -5.72 11.91 5.27
CA PHE A 42 -5.66 11.88 3.82
C PHE A 42 -6.08 10.50 3.32
N SER A 43 -6.54 10.44 2.08
CA SER A 43 -6.99 9.19 1.48
C SER A 43 -6.55 9.06 0.03
N PHE A 44 -6.29 7.82 -0.37
CA PHE A 44 -5.99 7.45 -1.74
C PHE A 44 -7.11 6.58 -2.31
N TYR A 45 -7.47 6.85 -3.56
CA TYR A 45 -8.24 5.96 -4.40
C TYR A 45 -7.44 5.68 -5.67
N PHE A 46 -7.35 4.40 -6.05
CA PHE A 46 -6.75 3.97 -7.31
C PHE A 46 -7.83 3.29 -8.15
N ASN A 47 -7.98 3.73 -9.41
CA ASN A 47 -8.91 3.11 -10.33
C ASN A 47 -8.35 1.76 -10.79
N PRO A 48 -9.07 0.64 -10.61
CA PRO A 48 -8.60 -0.66 -11.08
C PRO A 48 -8.50 -0.74 -12.61
N ASN A 49 -9.23 0.12 -13.33
CA ASN A 49 -9.10 0.23 -14.79
C ASN A 49 -8.02 1.26 -15.15
N SER A 50 -6.85 0.75 -15.57
CA SER A 50 -5.67 1.54 -15.95
C SER A 50 -5.86 2.42 -17.19
N THR A 51 -6.97 2.26 -17.92
CA THR A 51 -7.28 3.10 -19.10
C THR A 51 -8.07 4.36 -18.76
N VAL A 52 -8.60 4.47 -17.53
CA VAL A 52 -9.40 5.62 -17.10
C VAL A 52 -8.50 6.78 -16.68
N VAL A 53 -8.84 8.00 -17.12
CA VAL A 53 -8.16 9.24 -16.72
C VAL A 53 -9.19 10.19 -16.08
N PRO A 54 -8.99 10.65 -14.83
CA PRO A 54 -7.84 10.36 -13.96
C PRO A 54 -7.84 8.91 -13.42
N GLY A 55 -6.64 8.33 -13.30
CA GLY A 55 -6.44 6.94 -12.83
C GLY A 55 -6.56 6.76 -11.32
N GLY A 56 -6.78 7.83 -10.57
CA GLY A 56 -6.88 7.81 -9.11
C GLY A 56 -7.10 9.20 -8.53
N GLU A 57 -7.13 9.27 -7.20
CA GLU A 57 -7.37 10.49 -6.45
C GLU A 57 -6.61 10.46 -5.12
N LEU A 58 -6.04 11.61 -4.75
CA LEU A 58 -5.52 11.90 -3.42
C LEU A 58 -6.35 13.03 -2.83
N ILE A 59 -6.96 12.81 -1.67
CA ILE A 59 -7.65 13.83 -0.90
C ILE A 59 -6.82 14.14 0.34
N LEU A 60 -6.54 15.43 0.54
CA LEU A 60 -5.90 15.95 1.75
C LEU A 60 -6.99 16.62 2.60
N GLY A 61 -7.23 16.08 3.80
CA GLY A 61 -8.21 16.60 4.73
C GLY A 61 -9.58 15.93 4.71
N GLY A 62 -9.74 14.78 4.06
CA GLY A 62 -11.04 14.13 3.98
C GLY A 62 -11.00 12.78 3.29
N VAL A 63 -12.19 12.25 3.00
CA VAL A 63 -12.44 11.00 2.26
C VAL A 63 -13.61 11.21 1.30
N ASP A 64 -13.58 10.61 0.11
CA ASP A 64 -14.72 10.60 -0.81
C ASP A 64 -15.53 9.31 -0.60
N THR A 65 -16.73 9.45 -0.04
CA THR A 65 -17.66 8.33 0.24
C THR A 65 -18.18 7.65 -1.01
N SER A 66 -18.04 8.26 -2.21
CA SER A 66 -18.41 7.62 -3.48
C SER A 66 -17.38 6.59 -3.96
N LYS A 67 -16.18 6.56 -3.36
CA LYS A 67 -15.07 5.68 -3.77
C LYS A 67 -14.98 4.36 -3.02
N TYR A 68 -15.81 4.16 -2.00
CA TYR A 68 -15.85 2.92 -1.22
C TYR A 68 -17.29 2.57 -0.84
N SER A 69 -17.49 1.32 -0.42
CA SER A 69 -18.77 0.83 0.10
C SER A 69 -18.60 0.39 1.56
N GLY A 70 -19.70 0.42 2.32
CA GLY A 70 -19.67 0.07 3.74
C GLY A 70 -18.99 1.15 4.60
N SER A 71 -18.41 0.72 5.72
CA SER A 71 -17.75 1.59 6.69
C SER A 71 -16.23 1.39 6.67
N ILE A 72 -15.48 2.47 6.94
CA ILE A 72 -14.02 2.39 7.13
C ILE A 72 -13.71 1.68 8.44
N THR A 73 -12.92 0.62 8.38
CA THR A 73 -12.32 -0.04 9.54
C THR A 73 -10.96 0.58 9.82
N TYR A 74 -10.79 1.15 11.02
CA TYR A 74 -9.53 1.73 11.45
C TYR A 74 -8.68 0.70 12.20
N VAL A 75 -7.38 0.72 11.94
CA VAL A 75 -6.38 -0.08 12.66
C VAL A 75 -5.35 0.85 13.30
N HIS A 76 -4.81 0.45 14.45
CA HIS A 76 -3.81 1.25 15.14
C HIS A 76 -2.46 1.16 14.45
N VAL A 77 -1.81 2.31 14.30
CA VAL A 77 -0.40 2.38 13.90
C VAL A 77 0.46 1.85 15.04
N THR A 78 1.28 0.83 14.79
CA THR A 78 2.10 0.20 15.84
C THR A 78 3.41 0.92 16.10
N VAL A 79 4.04 1.44 15.05
CA VAL A 79 5.24 2.25 15.14
C VAL A 79 5.02 3.45 14.23
N GLN A 80 4.96 4.64 14.82
CA GLN A 80 4.93 5.88 14.06
C GLN A 80 6.26 5.99 13.34
N GLY A 81 6.26 5.78 12.03
CA GLY A 81 7.41 5.70 11.13
C GLY A 81 6.83 5.58 9.73
N TYR A 82 6.68 4.33 9.30
CA TYR A 82 5.76 4.01 8.21
C TYR A 82 4.30 4.04 8.68
N TRP A 83 3.36 3.93 7.74
CA TRP A 83 1.96 3.58 8.04
C TRP A 83 1.86 2.09 8.37
N GLN A 84 2.52 1.71 9.47
CA GLN A 84 2.66 0.32 9.90
C GLN A 84 1.54 -0.08 10.85
N PHE A 85 0.93 -1.22 10.62
CA PHE A 85 -0.13 -1.80 11.45
C PHE A 85 0.03 -3.32 11.56
N LEU A 86 -0.76 -3.96 12.43
CA LEU A 86 -0.79 -5.41 12.56
C LEU A 86 -1.92 -6.00 11.73
N LEU A 87 -1.60 -7.07 11.01
CA LEU A 87 -2.57 -8.02 10.47
C LEU A 87 -2.73 -9.17 11.46
N ASP A 88 -3.99 -9.54 11.70
CA ASP A 88 -4.29 -10.71 12.54
C ASP A 88 -3.78 -11.99 11.89
N SER A 89 -4.04 -12.19 10.59
CA SER A 89 -3.50 -13.31 9.82
C SER A 89 -3.55 -13.04 8.31
N VAL A 90 -2.79 -13.82 7.55
CA VAL A 90 -2.85 -13.89 6.09
C VAL A 90 -3.06 -15.34 5.70
N THR A 91 -4.11 -15.62 4.93
CA THR A 91 -4.46 -16.97 4.46
C THR A 91 -4.71 -16.94 2.97
N VAL A 92 -4.17 -17.91 2.23
CA VAL A 92 -4.32 -18.04 0.77
C VAL A 92 -4.62 -19.50 0.45
N CYS A 93 -5.72 -19.78 -0.27
CA CYS A 93 -6.14 -21.14 -0.63
C CYS A 93 -6.14 -22.13 0.57
N GLY A 94 -6.56 -21.66 1.76
CA GLY A 94 -6.56 -22.47 2.99
C GLY A 94 -5.20 -22.59 3.69
N THR A 95 -4.11 -22.10 3.09
CA THR A 95 -2.77 -22.09 3.68
C THR A 95 -2.56 -20.82 4.50
N SER A 96 -2.21 -20.97 5.78
CA SER A 96 -1.80 -19.84 6.62
C SER A 96 -0.41 -19.37 6.20
N ILE A 97 -0.32 -18.16 5.65
CA ILE A 97 0.93 -17.50 5.25
C ILE A 97 1.54 -16.77 6.45
N CYS A 98 0.69 -16.15 7.26
CA CYS A 98 1.06 -15.59 8.53
C CYS A 98 -0.09 -15.76 9.54
N SER A 99 0.22 -16.26 10.73
CA SER A 99 -0.80 -16.82 11.63
C SER A 99 -1.21 -15.91 12.79
N SER A 100 -0.41 -14.87 13.10
CA SER A 100 -0.73 -13.91 14.17
C SER A 100 0.16 -12.67 14.07
N ASN A 101 -0.42 -11.47 14.26
CA ASN A 101 0.30 -10.20 14.52
C ASN A 101 1.44 -9.91 13.51
N CYS A 102 1.10 -9.96 12.23
CA CYS A 102 2.05 -9.73 11.15
C CYS A 102 2.19 -8.23 10.91
N ASN A 103 3.40 -7.69 10.96
CA ASN A 103 3.61 -6.28 10.60
C ASN A 103 3.32 -6.09 9.11
N ALA A 104 2.50 -5.09 8.80
CA ALA A 104 2.21 -4.64 7.45
C ALA A 104 2.38 -3.13 7.36
N ILE A 105 2.71 -2.64 6.17
CA ILE A 105 2.82 -1.22 5.87
C ILE A 105 1.90 -0.92 4.69
N ALA A 106 1.08 0.13 4.81
CA ALA A 106 0.41 0.72 3.66
C ALA A 106 1.38 1.69 2.96
N ASP A 107 1.85 1.33 1.76
CA ASP A 107 2.86 2.09 1.02
C ASP A 107 2.42 2.33 -0.42
N THR A 108 1.99 3.56 -0.74
CA THR A 108 1.61 3.96 -2.11
C THR A 108 2.83 4.10 -3.05
N GLY A 109 4.05 4.08 -2.51
CA GLY A 109 5.29 4.14 -3.28
C GLY A 109 5.75 2.78 -3.82
N ILE A 110 5.06 1.69 -3.46
CA ILE A 110 5.36 0.33 -3.90
C ILE A 110 4.18 -0.22 -4.68
N THR A 111 4.45 -0.78 -5.87
CA THR A 111 3.42 -1.34 -6.76
C THR A 111 3.02 -2.78 -6.41
N LEU A 112 3.91 -3.54 -5.78
CA LEU A 112 3.72 -4.96 -5.48
C LEU A 112 3.46 -5.21 -3.99
N ILE A 113 2.75 -6.29 -3.69
CA ILE A 113 2.69 -6.80 -2.32
C ILE A 113 4.02 -7.48 -2.00
N LEU A 114 4.71 -6.97 -0.98
CA LEU A 114 5.99 -7.50 -0.52
C LEU A 114 5.82 -8.21 0.83
N GLY A 115 6.68 -9.20 1.08
CA GLY A 115 6.72 -9.91 2.34
C GLY A 115 8.03 -10.69 2.53
N PRO A 116 8.24 -11.28 3.71
CA PRO A 116 9.35 -12.19 3.98
C PRO A 116 9.45 -13.29 2.92
N ALA A 117 10.68 -13.60 2.49
CA ALA A 117 10.92 -14.51 1.36
C ALA A 117 10.26 -15.89 1.55
N ASN A 118 10.27 -16.44 2.77
CA ASN A 118 9.62 -17.71 3.09
C ASN A 118 8.08 -17.64 2.99
N GLN A 119 7.48 -16.53 3.41
CA GLN A 119 6.03 -16.32 3.34
C GLN A 119 5.57 -16.12 1.90
N ILE A 120 6.31 -15.34 1.11
CA ILE A 120 6.03 -15.16 -0.32
C ILE A 120 6.23 -16.48 -1.09
N ALA A 121 7.25 -17.28 -0.76
CA ALA A 121 7.42 -18.61 -1.35
C ALA A 121 6.22 -19.54 -1.02
N ALA A 122 5.75 -19.56 0.23
CA ALA A 122 4.57 -20.33 0.63
C ALA A 122 3.30 -19.84 -0.07
N LEU A 123 3.13 -18.52 -0.20
CA LEU A 123 2.01 -17.90 -0.92
C LEU A 123 2.00 -18.31 -2.40
N ASN A 124 3.15 -18.18 -3.08
CA ASN A 124 3.28 -18.56 -4.48
C ASN A 124 3.04 -20.06 -4.69
N ALA A 125 3.55 -20.91 -3.79
CA ALA A 125 3.29 -22.35 -3.84
C ALA A 125 1.79 -22.67 -3.67
N ALA A 126 1.11 -21.99 -2.74
CA ALA A 126 -0.34 -22.17 -2.52
C ALA A 126 -1.19 -21.71 -3.71
N LEU A 127 -0.73 -20.72 -4.47
CA LEU A 127 -1.36 -20.24 -5.71
C LEU A 127 -0.98 -21.09 -6.94
N GLY A 128 0.01 -21.97 -6.84
CA GLY A 128 0.58 -22.66 -8.00
C GLY A 128 1.33 -21.73 -8.96
N ALA A 129 1.80 -20.58 -8.48
CA ALA A 129 2.43 -19.57 -9.30
C ALA A 129 3.84 -19.99 -9.74
N VAL A 130 4.23 -19.64 -10.97
CA VAL A 130 5.49 -20.11 -11.59
C VAL A 130 6.45 -18.94 -11.78
N TYR A 131 7.71 -19.13 -11.37
CA TYR A 131 8.74 -18.12 -11.58
C TYR A 131 9.08 -17.98 -13.07
N ASP A 132 8.99 -16.77 -13.58
CA ASP A 132 9.47 -16.41 -14.91
C ASP A 132 10.89 -15.82 -14.82
N PRO A 133 11.93 -16.53 -15.30
CA PRO A 133 13.31 -16.06 -15.24
C PRO A 133 13.58 -14.85 -16.14
N THR A 134 12.67 -14.55 -17.08
CA THR A 134 12.81 -13.42 -18.02
C THR A 134 12.44 -12.11 -17.36
N THR A 135 11.36 -12.12 -16.59
CA THR A 135 10.82 -10.92 -15.93
C THR A 135 11.23 -10.81 -14.47
N GLY A 136 11.67 -11.92 -13.86
CA GLY A 136 11.97 -11.99 -12.42
C GLY A 136 10.71 -11.97 -11.56
N PHE A 137 9.52 -12.05 -12.17
CA PHE A 137 8.24 -12.11 -11.48
C PHE A 137 7.70 -13.55 -11.43
N VAL A 138 6.73 -13.77 -10.55
CA VAL A 138 5.99 -15.01 -10.49
C VAL A 138 4.67 -14.79 -11.24
N SER A 139 4.41 -15.57 -12.28
CA SER A 139 3.19 -15.47 -13.07
C SER A 139 2.08 -16.33 -12.46
N GLU A 140 0.85 -15.80 -12.48
CA GLU A 140 -0.35 -16.61 -12.30
C GLU A 140 -0.44 -17.62 -13.45
N ILE A 141 -0.60 -18.89 -13.14
CA ILE A 141 -1.18 -19.83 -14.11
C ILE A 141 -2.61 -19.34 -14.28
N TYR A 142 -2.95 -18.80 -15.46
CA TYR A 142 -4.31 -18.41 -15.81
C TYR A 142 -5.27 -19.47 -15.28
N ALA A 143 -6.17 -19.09 -14.39
CA ALA A 143 -7.30 -19.94 -14.04
C ALA A 143 -7.97 -20.30 -15.37
N SER A 144 -7.87 -21.58 -15.76
CA SER A 144 -8.59 -22.04 -16.94
C SER A 144 -10.04 -21.71 -16.70
N SER A 145 -10.61 -20.85 -17.54
CA SER A 145 -12.04 -20.59 -17.57
C SER A 145 -12.76 -21.94 -17.68
N THR A 146 -13.42 -22.36 -16.60
CA THR A 146 -14.61 -23.21 -16.71
C THR A 146 -15.80 -22.31 -16.97
#